data_AF-A0A2T4VAK9-F1
#
_entry.id   AF-A0A2T4VAK9-F1
#
_cell.length_a   1.000
_cell.length_b   1.000
_cell.length_c   1.000
_cell.angle_alpha   90.00
_cell.angle_beta   90.00
_cell.angle_gamma   90.00
#
_symmetry.space_group_name_H-M   'P 1'
#
loop_
_entity.id
_entity.type
_entity.pdbx_description
1 polymer ?
#
loop_
_entity_poly.entity_id
_entity_poly.type
_entity_poly.pdbx_seq_one_letter_code
_entity_poly.pdbx_strand_id
1 'polypeptide(L)'
;MYGVRGLMFDIHESGVLLCHGVCYPGSRSLADEFKISVMPTLAANRNAVITVFLEDYTNRNDLTRALSSIPNLATYTFKPTTWSSRRQWPTLGELINSNQRLFIFTSRSENAGDHQTSSGTVHLIYDQNLNVENTYNLGDLVTSHDYSCNTRWSSIPLNTVAASSTYYGWPRLFVMNHFHKIPYPLHGDADNRFDKLLDRDQSYCRPNANREPNFIALDQTNRGDATEYVEWRNNGGVIFYEGGNGSQDIVCGFATTIARTIDLQSSDSARLGCENDEARSLVLSGAKKGVRISLYDSPSGNREDDWYFLEVKRDIGMNERVVVPSFETSADNSNYRAVYLRNNGLDGKVSRIRVEPQAGDMFADASVVLYEGNNASQNIVCTLPLTTSQFVNFKNDSYGCDNDEARSAKIVIAKAGTTLTVYDDPNGGTGDDYTTIYVKQDILQPRVIGTFQSSFEDSFLKVTFRNHNGLDGKVSSARIQR
;
A
#
# COMPACT_ATOMS: atom_id res chain seq x y z
N MET A 1 9.64 6.25 -16.42
CA MET A 1 8.56 5.25 -16.32
C MET A 1 8.11 5.18 -14.87
N TYR A 2 6.82 5.36 -14.59
CA TYR A 2 6.18 5.28 -13.26
C TYR A 2 6.15 3.83 -12.72
N GLY A 3 7.29 3.15 -12.69
CA GLY A 3 7.34 1.73 -12.28
C GLY A 3 6.76 0.72 -13.29
N VAL A 4 6.11 1.19 -14.37
CA VAL A 4 5.55 0.35 -15.45
C VAL A 4 6.59 -0.62 -16.04
N ARG A 5 6.17 -1.86 -16.31
CA ARG A 5 6.98 -2.95 -16.89
C ARG A 5 6.41 -3.55 -18.17
N GLY A 6 5.19 -3.16 -18.55
CA GLY A 6 4.51 -3.56 -19.79
C GLY A 6 4.19 -2.33 -20.64
N LEU A 7 4.43 -2.40 -21.95
CA LEU A 7 4.06 -1.37 -22.92
C LEU A 7 3.21 -2.01 -24.01
N MET A 8 2.16 -1.32 -24.46
CA MET A 8 1.30 -1.77 -25.57
C MET A 8 1.37 -0.74 -26.68
N PHE A 9 1.70 -1.18 -27.89
CA PHE A 9 1.86 -0.32 -29.06
C PHE A 9 1.13 -0.88 -30.26
N ASP A 10 0.33 -0.04 -30.90
CA ASP A 10 -0.21 -0.31 -32.23
C ASP A 10 0.83 0.12 -33.26
N ILE A 11 1.21 -0.80 -34.15
CA ILE A 11 2.18 -0.53 -35.21
C ILE A 11 1.57 -0.68 -36.60
N HIS A 12 1.73 0.36 -37.41
CA HIS A 12 1.13 0.46 -38.74
C HIS A 12 2.14 0.89 -39.80
N GLU A 13 1.73 0.73 -41.05
CA GLU A 13 2.42 1.22 -42.24
C GLU A 13 3.86 0.68 -42.43
N SER A 14 4.51 1.09 -43.51
CA SER A 14 5.88 0.64 -43.83
C SER A 14 6.97 1.29 -42.98
N GLY A 15 6.64 2.41 -42.33
CA GLY A 15 7.50 3.10 -41.36
C GLY A 15 7.49 2.49 -39.96
N VAL A 16 6.63 1.49 -39.70
CA VAL A 16 6.40 0.90 -38.36
C VAL A 16 6.07 2.01 -37.36
N LEU A 17 5.02 2.75 -37.68
CA LEU A 17 4.61 3.96 -36.98
C LEU A 17 3.63 3.61 -35.85
N LEU A 18 3.75 4.35 -34.73
CA LEU A 18 2.85 4.27 -33.59
C LEU A 18 1.61 5.14 -33.87
N CYS A 19 0.47 4.49 -34.11
CA CYS A 19 -0.81 5.16 -34.29
C CYS A 19 -1.97 4.19 -34.04
N HIS A 20 -3.13 4.69 -33.63
CA HIS A 20 -4.34 3.88 -33.45
C HIS A 20 -5.26 4.07 -34.66
N GLY A 21 -5.12 3.18 -35.65
CA GLY A 21 -5.86 3.23 -36.92
C GLY A 21 -5.19 4.07 -38.00
N VAL A 22 -5.34 5.40 -37.96
CA VAL A 22 -4.78 6.31 -38.96
C VAL A 22 -3.48 6.95 -38.45
N CYS A 23 -2.41 6.84 -39.23
CA CYS A 23 -1.13 7.49 -38.92
C CYS A 23 -1.09 8.90 -39.54
N TYR A 24 -0.81 9.89 -38.69
CA TYR A 24 -0.73 11.29 -39.10
C TYR A 24 0.73 11.70 -39.36
N PRO A 25 0.98 12.75 -40.17
CA PRO A 25 2.33 13.28 -40.34
C PRO A 25 2.97 13.60 -38.98
N GLY A 26 4.16 13.04 -38.73
CA GLY A 26 4.88 13.18 -37.46
C GLY A 26 4.60 12.08 -36.44
N SER A 27 3.78 11.06 -36.76
CA SER A 27 3.68 9.84 -35.95
C SER A 27 5.07 9.26 -35.67
N ARG A 28 5.31 8.94 -34.40
CA ARG A 28 6.59 8.38 -33.94
C ARG A 28 6.76 6.96 -34.49
N SER A 29 7.98 6.58 -34.88
CA SER A 29 8.26 5.19 -35.22
C SER A 29 8.49 4.33 -33.97
N LEU A 30 8.21 3.03 -34.05
CA LEU A 30 8.55 2.06 -32.99
C LEU A 30 10.03 2.14 -32.62
N ALA A 31 10.90 2.30 -33.62
CA ALA A 31 12.33 2.40 -33.43
C ALA A 31 12.74 3.63 -32.60
N ASP A 32 12.11 4.78 -32.85
CA ASP A 32 12.41 6.01 -32.10
C ASP A 32 11.90 5.93 -30.67
N GLU A 33 10.73 5.33 -30.45
CA GLU A 33 10.22 5.08 -29.10
C GLU A 33 11.18 4.18 -28.31
N PHE A 34 11.65 3.08 -28.90
CA PHE A 34 12.64 2.21 -28.25
C PHE A 34 13.93 2.96 -27.91
N LYS A 35 14.45 3.79 -28.81
CA LYS A 35 15.68 4.57 -28.58
C LYS A 35 15.55 5.60 -27.46
N ILE A 36 14.35 6.14 -27.24
CA ILE A 36 14.12 7.22 -26.26
C ILE A 36 13.69 6.67 -24.89
N SER A 37 12.96 5.55 -24.84
CA SER A 37 12.38 5.03 -23.59
C SER A 37 12.89 3.65 -23.19
N VAL A 38 12.70 2.63 -24.04
CA VAL A 38 12.95 1.21 -23.70
C VAL A 38 14.44 0.94 -23.52
N MET A 39 15.26 1.29 -24.52
CA MET A 39 16.69 1.00 -24.50
C MET A 39 17.43 1.76 -23.39
N PRO A 40 17.19 3.07 -23.17
CA PRO A 40 17.77 3.78 -22.04
C PRO A 40 17.37 3.19 -20.69
N THR A 41 16.11 2.77 -20.52
CA THR A 41 15.64 2.15 -19.27
C THR A 41 16.38 0.84 -18.98
N LEU A 42 16.52 -0.02 -19.98
CA LEU A 42 17.25 -1.29 -19.83
C LEU A 42 18.73 -1.08 -19.56
N ALA A 43 19.34 -0.05 -20.16
CA ALA A 43 20.75 0.29 -19.96
C ALA A 43 21.01 0.87 -18.56
N ALA A 44 20.16 1.80 -18.10
CA ALA A 44 20.33 2.49 -16.83
C ALA A 44 19.93 1.62 -15.61
N ASN A 45 19.00 0.68 -15.79
CA ASN A 45 18.50 -0.16 -14.72
C ASN A 45 18.71 -1.64 -15.01
N ARG A 46 19.70 -2.25 -14.35
CA ARG A 46 20.05 -3.67 -14.49
C ARG A 46 18.93 -4.63 -14.08
N ASN A 47 18.05 -4.20 -13.19
CA ASN A 47 16.94 -4.98 -12.63
C ASN A 47 15.62 -4.78 -13.39
N ALA A 48 15.57 -3.87 -14.36
CA ALA A 48 14.38 -3.69 -15.20
C ALA A 48 14.22 -4.87 -16.16
N VAL A 49 13.05 -5.50 -16.13
CA VAL A 49 12.56 -6.45 -17.13
C VAL A 49 11.34 -5.80 -17.79
N ILE A 50 11.39 -5.61 -19.10
CA ILE A 50 10.37 -4.89 -19.86
C ILE A 50 9.69 -5.85 -20.84
N THR A 51 8.37 -5.78 -20.92
CA THR A 51 7.56 -6.49 -21.91
C THR A 51 6.89 -5.48 -22.82
N VAL A 52 7.00 -5.68 -24.12
CA VAL A 52 6.33 -4.88 -25.14
C VAL A 52 5.35 -5.77 -25.89
N PHE A 53 4.08 -5.36 -25.96
CA PHE A 53 3.04 -6.00 -26.76
C PHE A 53 2.76 -5.13 -27.98
N LEU A 54 2.83 -5.73 -29.17
CA LEU A 54 2.60 -5.05 -30.44
C LEU A 54 1.26 -5.52 -31.02
N GLU A 55 0.30 -4.61 -31.16
CA GLU A 55 -0.83 -4.82 -32.05
C GLU A 55 -0.36 -4.50 -33.48
N ASP A 56 -0.06 -5.58 -34.22
CA ASP A 56 0.85 -5.50 -35.37
C ASP A 56 0.13 -5.57 -36.72
N TYR A 57 0.05 -4.42 -37.39
CA TYR A 57 -0.50 -4.28 -38.73
C TYR A 57 0.59 -4.17 -39.82
N THR A 58 1.86 -4.38 -39.47
CA THR A 58 3.01 -4.22 -40.38
C THR A 58 3.40 -5.52 -41.06
N ASN A 59 4.22 -5.45 -42.11
CA ASN A 59 4.83 -6.65 -42.70
C ASN A 59 6.22 -6.94 -42.10
N ARG A 60 6.65 -8.20 -42.19
CA ARG A 60 7.87 -8.70 -41.58
C ARG A 60 9.13 -7.95 -42.00
N ASN A 61 9.24 -7.57 -43.28
CA ASN A 61 10.44 -6.91 -43.80
C ASN A 61 10.59 -5.51 -43.20
N ASP A 62 9.50 -4.76 -43.12
CA ASP A 62 9.47 -3.40 -42.58
C ASP A 62 9.77 -3.43 -41.07
N LEU A 63 9.14 -4.34 -40.34
CA LEU A 63 9.43 -4.57 -38.92
C LEU A 63 10.89 -4.96 -38.69
N THR A 64 11.46 -5.87 -39.49
CA THR A 64 12.87 -6.26 -39.40
C THR A 64 13.80 -5.06 -39.58
N ARG A 65 13.52 -4.18 -40.55
CA ARG A 65 14.31 -2.97 -40.78
C ARG A 65 14.22 -2.01 -39.59
N ALA A 66 13.03 -1.80 -39.03
CA ALA A 66 12.83 -0.97 -37.85
C ALA A 66 13.61 -1.52 -36.64
N LEU A 67 13.48 -2.81 -36.34
CA LEU A 67 14.22 -3.50 -35.28
C LEU A 67 15.75 -3.39 -35.49
N SER A 68 16.22 -3.53 -36.72
CA SER A 68 17.63 -3.39 -37.09
C SER A 68 18.20 -1.98 -36.93
N SER A 69 17.34 -0.97 -36.84
CA SER A 69 17.78 0.40 -36.55
C SER A 69 17.92 0.70 -35.05
N ILE A 70 17.49 -0.21 -34.16
CA ILE A 70 17.58 -0.05 -32.71
C ILE A 70 18.93 -0.62 -32.23
N PRO A 71 19.81 0.19 -31.64
CA PRO A 71 21.13 -0.27 -31.19
C PRO A 71 20.99 -1.25 -30.01
N ASN A 72 21.83 -2.29 -29.98
CA ASN A 72 21.92 -3.27 -28.89
C ASN A 72 20.61 -4.01 -28.55
N LEU A 73 19.62 -4.04 -29.45
CA LEU A 73 18.31 -4.64 -29.17
C LEU A 73 18.44 -6.12 -28.77
N ALA A 74 19.14 -6.92 -29.58
CA ALA A 74 19.35 -8.35 -29.35
C ALA A 74 20.14 -8.69 -28.08
N THR A 75 20.82 -7.71 -27.48
CA THR A 75 21.54 -7.86 -26.21
C THR A 75 20.57 -8.10 -25.05
N TYR A 76 19.38 -7.51 -25.11
CA TYR A 76 18.38 -7.61 -24.05
C TYR A 76 17.23 -8.56 -24.38
N THR A 77 17.00 -8.87 -25.66
CA THR A 77 15.86 -9.68 -26.10
C THR A 77 15.88 -11.09 -25.48
N PHE A 78 14.72 -11.52 -25.00
CA PHE A 78 14.48 -12.87 -24.51
C PHE A 78 14.68 -13.92 -25.60
N LYS A 79 15.31 -15.04 -25.26
CA LYS A 79 15.66 -16.12 -26.18
C LYS A 79 15.12 -17.44 -25.63
N PRO A 80 13.95 -17.92 -26.09
CA PRO A 80 13.30 -19.10 -25.52
C PRO A 80 14.17 -20.36 -25.60
N THR A 81 14.99 -20.48 -26.65
CA THR A 81 15.91 -21.61 -26.85
C THR A 81 16.93 -21.79 -25.73
N THR A 82 17.32 -20.70 -25.04
CA THR A 82 18.21 -20.74 -23.87
C THR A 82 17.60 -21.56 -22.72
N TRP A 83 16.27 -21.64 -22.67
CA TRP A 83 15.51 -22.23 -21.57
C TRP A 83 14.77 -23.52 -21.99
N SER A 84 15.14 -24.08 -23.15
CA SER A 84 14.41 -25.19 -23.80
C SER A 84 14.34 -26.50 -23.01
N SER A 85 15.23 -26.71 -22.06
CA SER A 85 15.21 -27.87 -21.15
C SER A 85 14.19 -27.75 -20.01
N ARG A 86 13.55 -26.58 -19.85
CA ARG A 86 12.65 -26.30 -18.73
C ARG A 86 11.18 -26.42 -19.12
N ARG A 87 10.35 -26.81 -18.15
CA ARG A 87 8.88 -26.81 -18.26
C ARG A 87 8.22 -25.63 -17.53
N GLN A 88 9.02 -24.72 -16.98
CA GLN A 88 8.58 -23.54 -16.24
C GLN A 88 9.36 -22.31 -16.70
N TRP A 89 8.81 -21.13 -16.43
CA TRP A 89 9.49 -19.85 -16.67
C TRP A 89 10.82 -19.78 -15.91
N PRO A 90 11.88 -19.19 -16.50
CA PRO A 90 13.00 -18.71 -15.71
C PRO A 90 12.53 -17.68 -14.67
N THR A 91 13.19 -17.66 -13.53
CA THR A 91 12.93 -16.65 -12.50
C THR A 91 13.35 -15.26 -12.98
N LEU A 92 12.79 -14.19 -12.38
CA LEU A 92 13.23 -12.82 -12.66
C LEU A 92 14.74 -12.64 -12.44
N GLY A 93 15.31 -13.25 -11.39
CA GLY A 93 16.75 -13.21 -11.12
C GLY A 93 17.58 -13.86 -12.24
N GLU A 94 17.11 -14.94 -12.84
CA GLU A 94 17.79 -15.60 -13.96
C GLU A 94 17.70 -14.81 -15.27
N LEU A 95 16.53 -14.23 -15.57
CA LEU A 95 16.36 -13.29 -16.69
C LEU A 95 17.27 -12.08 -16.54
N ILE A 96 17.35 -11.54 -15.32
CA ILE A 96 18.29 -10.47 -14.99
C ILE A 96 19.71 -10.97 -15.23
N ASN A 97 20.18 -12.03 -14.59
CA ASN A 97 21.57 -12.49 -14.69
C ASN A 97 22.01 -12.79 -16.12
N SER A 98 21.15 -13.41 -16.93
CA SER A 98 21.41 -13.68 -18.36
C SER A 98 21.29 -12.47 -19.29
N ASN A 99 20.88 -11.32 -18.75
CA ASN A 99 20.56 -10.08 -19.43
C ASN A 99 19.45 -10.19 -20.50
N GLN A 100 18.64 -11.26 -20.45
CA GLN A 100 17.44 -11.45 -21.27
C GLN A 100 16.25 -10.76 -20.61
N ARG A 101 16.20 -9.43 -20.70
CA ARG A 101 15.29 -8.56 -19.93
C ARG A 101 14.27 -7.82 -20.78
N LEU A 102 14.16 -8.16 -22.07
CA LEU A 102 13.20 -7.56 -22.99
C LEU A 102 12.38 -8.65 -23.69
N PHE A 103 11.08 -8.65 -23.45
CA PHE A 103 10.12 -9.48 -24.17
C PHE A 103 9.41 -8.62 -25.21
N ILE A 104 9.26 -9.14 -26.43
CA ILE A 104 8.51 -8.47 -27.49
C ILE A 104 7.47 -9.47 -27.99
N PHE A 105 6.20 -9.15 -27.78
CA PHE A 105 5.06 -9.89 -28.29
C PHE A 105 4.48 -9.20 -29.51
N THR A 106 3.99 -9.96 -30.48
CA THR A 106 3.27 -9.46 -31.66
C THR A 106 1.96 -10.21 -31.80
N SER A 107 0.89 -9.48 -32.16
CA SER A 107 -0.41 -10.06 -32.51
C SER A 107 -0.45 -10.62 -33.93
N ARG A 108 0.64 -10.48 -34.71
CA ARG A 108 0.75 -10.99 -36.08
C ARG A 108 1.72 -12.16 -36.17
N SER A 109 1.16 -13.35 -36.40
CA SER A 109 1.93 -14.61 -36.43
C SER A 109 3.06 -14.62 -37.48
N GLU A 110 2.88 -13.95 -38.62
CA GLU A 110 3.89 -13.86 -39.70
C GLU A 110 5.11 -13.00 -39.31
N ASN A 111 4.94 -12.15 -38.29
CA ASN A 111 5.99 -11.32 -37.73
C ASN A 111 6.62 -11.93 -36.46
N ALA A 112 6.17 -13.10 -36.01
CA ALA A 112 6.77 -13.79 -34.88
C ALA A 112 8.06 -14.55 -35.27
N GLY A 113 8.82 -14.98 -34.27
CA GLY A 113 10.07 -15.72 -34.43
C GLY A 113 11.30 -14.83 -34.55
N ASP A 114 12.38 -15.39 -35.10
CA ASP A 114 13.68 -14.73 -35.14
C ASP A 114 13.77 -13.70 -36.29
N HIS A 115 14.15 -12.49 -35.94
CA HIS A 115 14.54 -11.42 -36.84
C HIS A 115 16.06 -11.27 -36.81
N GLN A 116 16.69 -11.33 -37.99
CA GLN A 116 18.12 -11.06 -38.14
C GLN A 116 18.31 -9.54 -38.25
N THR A 117 18.96 -8.96 -37.25
CA THR A 117 19.17 -7.51 -37.15
C THR A 117 20.65 -7.17 -37.09
N SER A 118 20.99 -5.90 -37.29
CA SER A 118 22.36 -5.39 -37.10
C SER A 118 22.90 -5.62 -35.68
N SER A 119 22.01 -5.72 -34.68
CA SER A 119 22.37 -5.98 -33.28
C SER A 119 22.51 -7.47 -32.94
N GLY A 120 22.15 -8.36 -33.86
CA GLY A 120 22.04 -9.81 -33.66
C GLY A 120 20.60 -10.34 -33.82
N THR A 121 20.34 -11.56 -33.36
CA THR A 121 19.00 -12.17 -33.42
C THR A 121 18.06 -11.55 -32.38
N VAL A 122 16.95 -10.98 -32.85
CA VAL A 122 15.84 -10.47 -32.02
C VAL A 122 14.65 -11.41 -32.17
N HIS A 123 14.16 -11.97 -31.08
CA HIS A 123 13.02 -12.90 -31.08
C HIS A 123 11.72 -12.18 -30.73
N LEU A 124 10.70 -12.32 -31.58
CA LEU A 124 9.33 -11.85 -31.33
C LEU A 124 8.42 -13.03 -31.01
N ILE A 125 7.58 -12.89 -29.99
CA ILE A 125 6.68 -13.93 -29.51
C ILE A 125 5.29 -13.67 -30.10
N TYR A 126 4.68 -14.65 -30.77
CA TYR A 126 3.25 -14.56 -31.07
C TYR A 126 2.44 -14.62 -29.77
N ASP A 127 1.63 -13.62 -29.48
CA ASP A 127 0.89 -13.47 -28.22
C ASP A 127 0.10 -14.72 -27.79
N GLN A 128 -0.65 -15.30 -28.71
CA GLN A 128 -1.44 -16.51 -28.51
C GLN A 128 -0.61 -17.76 -28.23
N ASN A 129 0.72 -17.71 -28.35
CA ASN A 129 1.56 -18.84 -27.98
C ASN A 129 1.95 -18.84 -26.50
N LEU A 130 1.92 -17.69 -25.81
CA LEU A 130 2.41 -17.56 -24.44
C LEU A 130 1.47 -16.82 -23.48
N ASN A 131 0.44 -16.15 -23.99
CA ASN A 131 -0.49 -15.38 -23.16
C ASN A 131 -1.91 -15.96 -23.21
N VAL A 132 -2.70 -15.61 -22.21
CA VAL A 132 -4.16 -15.51 -22.27
C VAL A 132 -4.52 -14.06 -21.98
N GLU A 133 -5.58 -13.55 -22.60
CA GLU A 133 -5.93 -12.14 -22.54
C GLU A 133 -7.44 -11.99 -22.62
N ASN A 134 -8.04 -11.07 -21.83
CA ASN A 134 -9.46 -10.76 -21.95
C ASN A 134 -9.73 -9.68 -23.01
N THR A 135 -10.98 -9.58 -23.46
CA THR A 135 -11.41 -8.47 -24.31
C THR A 135 -11.15 -7.13 -23.64
N TYR A 136 -10.78 -6.14 -24.43
CA TYR A 136 -10.25 -4.88 -23.91
C TYR A 136 -11.31 -3.86 -23.52
N ASN A 137 -12.47 -3.83 -24.17
CA ASN A 137 -13.38 -2.70 -24.07
C ASN A 137 -14.27 -2.75 -22.82
N LEU A 138 -14.01 -1.89 -21.85
CA LEU A 138 -14.92 -1.64 -20.73
C LEU A 138 -16.23 -0.96 -21.15
N GLY A 139 -16.31 -0.34 -22.33
CA GLY A 139 -17.51 0.34 -22.79
C GLY A 139 -17.17 1.63 -23.53
N ASP A 140 -18.18 2.35 -24.01
CA ASP A 140 -17.92 3.56 -24.79
C ASP A 140 -17.89 4.85 -23.93
N LEU A 141 -18.45 4.82 -22.73
CA LEU A 141 -18.59 5.98 -21.83
C LEU A 141 -17.96 5.71 -20.46
N VAL A 142 -17.40 6.75 -19.83
CA VAL A 142 -16.85 6.71 -18.47
C VAL A 142 -17.86 6.25 -17.39
N THR A 143 -19.15 6.34 -17.67
CA THR A 143 -20.22 5.96 -16.72
C THR A 143 -20.80 4.57 -16.98
N SER A 144 -20.30 3.85 -17.98
CA SER A 144 -20.83 2.54 -18.39
C SER A 144 -19.69 1.55 -18.55
N HIS A 145 -19.70 0.54 -17.69
CA HIS A 145 -18.68 -0.50 -17.68
C HIS A 145 -19.27 -1.90 -17.91
N ASP A 146 -18.73 -2.64 -18.87
CA ASP A 146 -18.86 -4.08 -18.98
C ASP A 146 -17.67 -4.74 -18.28
N TYR A 147 -17.91 -5.16 -17.03
CA TYR A 147 -16.88 -5.80 -16.23
C TYR A 147 -16.61 -7.28 -16.63
N SER A 148 -17.30 -7.81 -17.64
CA SER A 148 -17.14 -9.21 -18.06
C SER A 148 -15.72 -9.49 -18.55
N CYS A 149 -15.15 -10.60 -18.07
CA CYS A 149 -13.78 -11.02 -18.41
C CYS A 149 -13.81 -12.15 -19.43
N ASN A 150 -14.29 -11.84 -20.64
CA ASN A 150 -14.35 -12.80 -21.74
C ASN A 150 -12.97 -12.96 -22.38
N THR A 151 -12.62 -14.16 -22.83
CA THR A 151 -11.37 -14.37 -23.57
C THR A 151 -11.35 -13.53 -24.86
N ARG A 152 -10.19 -12.92 -25.16
CA ARG A 152 -9.93 -12.23 -26.42
C ARG A 152 -9.93 -13.19 -27.61
N TRP A 153 -9.48 -14.42 -27.40
CA TRP A 153 -9.35 -15.42 -28.46
C TRP A 153 -10.26 -16.61 -28.18
N SER A 154 -11.28 -16.79 -29.02
CA SER A 154 -12.28 -17.85 -28.83
C SER A 154 -11.70 -19.27 -28.80
N SER A 155 -10.54 -19.49 -29.43
CA SER A 155 -9.80 -20.76 -29.42
C SER A 155 -8.95 -20.99 -28.17
N ILE A 156 -8.77 -19.97 -27.31
CA ILE A 156 -7.90 -20.03 -26.13
C ILE A 156 -8.69 -19.48 -24.92
N PRO A 157 -9.39 -20.34 -24.15
CA PRO A 157 -10.03 -19.93 -22.90
C PRO A 157 -9.04 -19.29 -21.91
N LEU A 158 -9.51 -18.35 -21.07
CA LEU A 158 -8.65 -17.66 -20.10
C LEU A 158 -7.98 -18.60 -19.08
N ASN A 159 -8.61 -19.73 -18.75
CA ASN A 159 -8.05 -20.71 -17.83
C ASN A 159 -7.01 -21.64 -18.48
N THR A 160 -6.67 -21.47 -19.77
CA THR A 160 -5.67 -22.29 -20.48
C THR A 160 -4.30 -22.13 -19.81
N VAL A 161 -3.76 -23.21 -19.23
CA VAL A 161 -2.46 -23.16 -18.53
C VAL A 161 -1.30 -23.30 -19.49
N ALA A 162 -1.30 -24.32 -20.35
CA ALA A 162 -0.14 -24.64 -21.18
C ALA A 162 0.01 -23.67 -22.37
N ALA A 163 1.22 -23.13 -22.52
CA ALA A 163 1.67 -22.44 -23.73
C ALA A 163 1.77 -23.38 -24.92
N SER A 164 2.03 -22.83 -26.11
CA SER A 164 2.28 -23.63 -27.31
C SER A 164 3.53 -24.50 -27.16
N SER A 165 3.66 -25.51 -28.02
CA SER A 165 4.82 -26.42 -28.04
C SER A 165 6.14 -25.68 -28.29
N THR A 166 6.11 -24.55 -29.00
CA THR A 166 7.25 -23.65 -29.23
C THR A 166 7.85 -23.13 -27.93
N TYR A 167 7.01 -22.98 -26.90
CA TYR A 167 7.41 -22.52 -25.56
C TYR A 167 7.24 -23.63 -24.52
N TYR A 168 7.45 -24.88 -24.96
CA TYR A 168 7.66 -26.06 -24.11
C TYR A 168 6.51 -26.37 -23.13
N GLY A 169 5.32 -25.81 -23.37
CA GLY A 169 4.17 -25.93 -22.48
C GLY A 169 4.30 -25.15 -21.18
N TRP A 170 5.12 -24.08 -21.14
CA TRP A 170 5.22 -23.20 -19.97
C TRP A 170 3.85 -22.64 -19.56
N PRO A 171 3.65 -22.29 -18.28
CA PRO A 171 2.43 -21.64 -17.85
C PRO A 171 2.21 -20.32 -18.60
N ARG A 172 1.05 -20.13 -19.24
CA ARG A 172 0.70 -18.88 -19.93
C ARG A 172 0.62 -17.72 -18.95
N LEU A 173 1.08 -16.56 -19.40
CA LEU A 173 0.88 -15.29 -18.71
C LEU A 173 -0.55 -14.82 -18.90
N PHE A 174 -1.16 -14.24 -17.88
CA PHE A 174 -2.46 -13.59 -17.98
C PHE A 174 -2.29 -12.08 -18.10
N VAL A 175 -2.73 -11.53 -19.24
CA VAL A 175 -2.82 -10.08 -19.49
C VAL A 175 -4.27 -9.66 -19.28
N MET A 176 -4.51 -8.91 -18.19
CA MET A 176 -5.83 -8.37 -17.90
C MET A 176 -5.98 -6.99 -18.54
N ASN A 177 -6.79 -6.88 -19.58
CA ASN A 177 -7.15 -5.57 -20.15
C ASN A 177 -8.21 -4.88 -19.30
N HIS A 178 -7.96 -3.62 -18.98
CA HIS A 178 -8.83 -2.75 -18.18
C HIS A 178 -8.74 -1.31 -18.71
N PHE A 179 -9.39 -1.07 -19.86
CA PHE A 179 -9.45 0.25 -20.48
C PHE A 179 -10.65 0.35 -21.43
N HIS A 180 -10.89 1.53 -21.98
CA HIS A 180 -11.96 1.74 -22.96
C HIS A 180 -11.39 1.67 -24.38
N LYS A 181 -12.22 1.27 -25.35
CA LYS A 181 -11.81 1.32 -26.77
C LYS A 181 -11.43 2.74 -27.22
N ILE A 182 -12.06 3.76 -26.65
CA ILE A 182 -11.78 5.16 -26.95
C ILE A 182 -10.86 5.71 -25.86
N PRO A 183 -9.59 6.05 -26.18
CA PRO A 183 -8.65 6.55 -25.20
C PRO A 183 -9.02 7.98 -24.84
N TYR A 184 -9.60 8.18 -23.66
CA TYR A 184 -9.95 9.50 -23.15
C TYR A 184 -9.36 9.68 -21.74
N PRO A 185 -8.62 10.77 -21.45
CA PRO A 185 -7.90 10.87 -20.18
C PRO A 185 -8.75 10.73 -18.91
N LEU A 186 -10.01 11.18 -18.94
CA LEU A 186 -10.92 11.05 -17.79
C LEU A 186 -11.30 9.60 -17.45
N HIS A 187 -11.14 8.67 -18.39
CA HIS A 187 -11.33 7.24 -18.10
C HIS A 187 -10.33 6.76 -17.05
N GLY A 188 -9.06 7.14 -17.18
CA GLY A 188 -8.01 6.74 -16.24
C GLY A 188 -8.27 7.18 -14.79
N ASP A 189 -8.90 8.35 -14.57
CA ASP A 189 -9.22 8.82 -13.21
C ASP A 189 -10.30 7.98 -12.52
N ALA A 190 -11.24 7.42 -13.30
CA ALA A 190 -12.35 6.62 -12.79
C ALA A 190 -12.02 5.11 -12.76
N ASP A 191 -11.43 4.60 -13.84
CA ASP A 191 -11.25 3.18 -14.06
C ASP A 191 -10.07 2.63 -13.28
N ASN A 192 -8.98 3.40 -13.16
CA ASN A 192 -7.75 2.95 -12.51
C ASN A 192 -7.80 3.10 -10.99
N ARG A 193 -8.95 3.47 -10.41
CA ARG A 193 -9.14 3.51 -8.96
C ARG A 193 -8.89 2.14 -8.32
N PHE A 194 -8.40 2.14 -7.08
CA PHE A 194 -8.06 0.92 -6.36
C PHE A 194 -9.23 -0.07 -6.30
N ASP A 195 -10.43 0.42 -5.98
CA ASP A 195 -11.64 -0.39 -5.84
C ASP A 195 -12.05 -1.06 -7.16
N LYS A 196 -11.96 -0.33 -8.28
CA LYS A 196 -12.31 -0.86 -9.61
C LYS A 196 -11.34 -1.94 -10.07
N LEU A 197 -10.05 -1.74 -9.85
CA LEU A 197 -9.03 -2.74 -10.18
C LEU A 197 -9.15 -3.98 -9.29
N LEU A 198 -9.39 -3.79 -7.99
CA LEU A 198 -9.60 -4.88 -7.05
C LEU A 198 -10.80 -5.73 -7.45
N ASP A 199 -11.95 -5.09 -7.71
CA ASP A 199 -13.18 -5.78 -8.08
C ASP A 199 -13.04 -6.48 -9.44
N ARG A 200 -12.44 -5.81 -10.44
CA ARG A 200 -12.17 -6.40 -11.76
C ARG A 200 -11.30 -7.65 -11.66
N ASP A 201 -10.20 -7.61 -10.91
CA ASP A 201 -9.36 -8.79 -10.69
C ASP A 201 -10.15 -9.87 -9.92
N GLN A 202 -10.65 -9.56 -8.73
CA GLN A 202 -11.15 -10.59 -7.80
C GLN A 202 -12.52 -11.16 -8.18
N SER A 203 -13.45 -10.32 -8.59
CA SER A 203 -14.86 -10.69 -8.81
C SER A 203 -15.11 -11.14 -10.24
N TYR A 204 -14.35 -10.64 -11.22
CA TYR A 204 -14.60 -10.89 -12.63
C TYR A 204 -13.50 -11.71 -13.31
N CYS A 205 -12.25 -11.27 -13.27
CA CYS A 205 -11.21 -11.87 -14.12
C CYS A 205 -10.56 -13.12 -13.53
N ARG A 206 -10.22 -13.11 -12.24
CA ARG A 206 -9.58 -14.24 -11.57
C ARG A 206 -10.44 -15.51 -11.57
N PRO A 207 -11.78 -15.45 -11.35
CA PRO A 207 -12.63 -16.63 -11.48
C PRO A 207 -12.62 -17.23 -12.89
N ASN A 208 -12.50 -16.41 -13.93
CA ASN A 208 -12.46 -16.87 -15.33
C ASN A 208 -11.08 -17.41 -15.75
N ALA A 209 -9.99 -16.80 -15.26
CA ALA A 209 -8.62 -17.21 -15.59
C ALA A 209 -8.04 -18.31 -14.68
N ASN A 210 -8.69 -18.54 -13.53
CA ASN A 210 -8.22 -19.41 -12.44
C ASN A 210 -6.77 -19.10 -12.00
N ARG A 211 -6.38 -17.83 -12.14
CA ARG A 211 -5.06 -17.29 -11.76
C ARG A 211 -5.11 -15.79 -11.68
N GLU A 212 -4.12 -15.23 -11.01
CA GLU A 212 -3.90 -13.80 -10.87
C GLU A 212 -3.31 -13.24 -12.17
N PRO A 213 -3.62 -11.97 -12.53
CA PRO A 213 -3.02 -11.34 -13.70
C PRO A 213 -1.51 -11.14 -13.51
N ASN A 214 -0.74 -11.45 -14.55
CA ASN A 214 0.68 -11.11 -14.62
C ASN A 214 0.89 -9.67 -15.09
N PHE A 215 -0.03 -9.17 -15.92
CA PHE A 215 -0.08 -7.80 -16.38
C PHE A 215 -1.50 -7.28 -16.24
N ILE A 216 -1.61 -6.01 -15.87
CA ILE A 216 -2.85 -5.25 -15.96
C ILE A 216 -2.57 -4.12 -16.95
N ALA A 217 -3.27 -4.14 -18.08
CA ALA A 217 -3.15 -3.15 -19.11
C ALA A 217 -4.19 -2.05 -18.86
N LEU A 218 -3.71 -0.80 -18.85
CA LEU A 218 -4.48 0.38 -18.47
C LEU A 218 -4.24 1.50 -19.47
N ASP A 219 -5.28 2.31 -19.69
CA ASP A 219 -5.11 3.65 -20.23
C ASP A 219 -4.59 4.58 -19.14
N GLN A 220 -3.66 5.48 -19.49
CA GLN A 220 -3.16 6.54 -18.60
C GLN A 220 -2.66 6.00 -17.24
N THR A 221 -1.64 5.14 -17.24
CA THR A 221 -1.04 4.55 -16.01
C THR A 221 -0.61 5.54 -14.90
N ASN A 222 -0.57 6.84 -15.20
CA ASN A 222 -0.27 7.93 -14.29
C ASN A 222 -1.52 8.58 -13.67
N ARG A 223 -2.71 7.98 -13.83
CA ARG A 223 -4.00 8.41 -13.28
C ARG A 223 -4.63 7.27 -12.47
N GLY A 224 -5.36 7.63 -11.41
CA GLY A 224 -5.92 6.71 -10.43
C GLY A 224 -4.85 6.04 -9.56
N ASP A 225 -5.24 4.94 -8.91
CA ASP A 225 -4.48 4.28 -7.84
C ASP A 225 -3.86 2.95 -8.29
N ALA A 226 -3.61 2.80 -9.59
CA ALA A 226 -3.10 1.56 -10.16
C ALA A 226 -1.74 1.15 -9.58
N THR A 227 -0.90 2.14 -9.23
CA THR A 227 0.41 1.88 -8.65
C THR A 227 0.27 1.31 -7.24
N GLU A 228 -0.62 1.88 -6.44
CA GLU A 228 -0.96 1.50 -5.08
C GLU A 228 -1.59 0.10 -5.06
N TYR A 229 -2.51 -0.17 -6.01
CA TYR A 229 -3.09 -1.49 -6.20
C TYR A 229 -2.04 -2.56 -6.53
N VAL A 230 -1.18 -2.30 -7.51
CA VAL A 230 -0.11 -3.25 -7.89
C VAL A 230 0.93 -3.41 -6.77
N GLU A 231 1.24 -2.33 -6.05
CA GLU A 231 2.13 -2.35 -4.89
C GLU A 231 1.55 -3.24 -3.79
N TRP A 232 0.30 -3.01 -3.38
CA TRP A 232 -0.44 -3.83 -2.42
C TRP A 232 -0.50 -5.28 -2.89
N ARG A 233 -0.82 -5.52 -4.16
CA ARG A 233 -0.99 -6.87 -4.71
C ARG A 233 0.28 -7.70 -4.67
N ASN A 234 1.43 -7.08 -4.91
CA ASN A 234 2.72 -7.76 -4.93
C ASN A 234 3.30 -7.99 -3.53
N ASN A 235 2.92 -7.19 -2.54
CA ASN A 235 3.60 -7.16 -1.24
C ASN A 235 2.69 -7.50 -0.05
N GLY A 236 1.37 -7.47 -0.23
CA GLY A 236 0.42 -7.43 0.86
C GLY A 236 0.42 -6.07 1.56
N GLY A 237 -0.66 -5.80 2.30
CA GLY A 237 -0.78 -4.59 3.09
C GLY A 237 -2.16 -4.43 3.70
N VAL A 238 -2.71 -3.23 3.54
CA VAL A 238 -3.94 -2.77 4.17
C VAL A 238 -4.89 -2.16 3.14
N ILE A 239 -6.19 -2.34 3.36
CA ILE A 239 -7.27 -1.65 2.64
C ILE A 239 -8.16 -0.98 3.69
N PHE A 240 -8.43 0.31 3.53
CA PHE A 240 -9.31 1.12 4.38
C PHE A 240 -10.70 1.21 3.77
N TYR A 241 -11.71 1.31 4.62
CA TYR A 241 -13.13 1.30 4.23
C TYR A 241 -13.91 2.39 4.96
N GLU A 242 -14.89 2.96 4.27
CA GLU A 242 -15.82 3.97 4.80
C GLU A 242 -16.79 3.38 5.83
N GLY A 243 -17.15 2.11 5.70
CA GLY A 243 -18.02 1.41 6.62
C GLY A 243 -17.25 0.64 7.68
N GLY A 244 -17.90 0.33 8.80
CA GLY A 244 -17.37 -0.63 9.78
C GLY A 244 -17.25 -2.04 9.20
N ASN A 245 -16.46 -2.90 9.84
CA ASN A 245 -16.26 -4.33 9.45
C ASN A 245 -15.70 -4.56 8.03
N GLY A 246 -14.99 -3.57 7.47
CA GLY A 246 -14.51 -3.59 6.09
C GLY A 246 -15.67 -3.65 5.10
N SER A 247 -16.64 -2.75 5.23
CA SER A 247 -17.83 -2.67 4.37
C SER A 247 -17.94 -1.28 3.72
N GLN A 248 -18.93 -1.09 2.84
CA GLN A 248 -19.08 0.12 2.01
C GLN A 248 -17.87 0.31 1.08
N ASP A 249 -17.65 1.54 0.63
CA ASP A 249 -16.64 1.87 -0.35
C ASP A 249 -15.23 1.77 0.26
N ILE A 250 -14.28 1.41 -0.60
CA ILE A 250 -12.86 1.44 -0.25
C ILE A 250 -12.42 2.90 -0.31
N VAL A 251 -11.81 3.35 0.78
CA VAL A 251 -11.11 4.64 0.83
C VAL A 251 -9.81 4.50 0.02
N CYS A 252 -8.92 3.61 0.45
CA CYS A 252 -7.72 3.30 -0.31
C CYS A 252 -7.10 1.98 0.14
N GLY A 253 -6.06 1.54 -0.58
CA GLY A 253 -5.21 0.45 -0.13
C GLY A 253 -3.77 0.62 -0.62
N PHE A 254 -2.81 0.08 0.13
CA PHE A 254 -1.39 0.15 -0.22
C PHE A 254 -0.59 -0.93 0.54
N ALA A 255 0.66 -1.15 0.13
CA ALA A 255 1.51 -2.11 0.81
C ALA A 255 2.02 -1.61 2.15
N THR A 256 2.13 -2.51 3.13
CA THR A 256 2.69 -2.19 4.45
C THR A 256 4.17 -2.50 4.57
N THR A 257 4.81 -2.96 3.49
CA THR A 257 6.25 -3.27 3.43
C THR A 257 7.14 -2.04 3.28
N ILE A 258 6.54 -0.86 3.05
CA ILE A 258 7.24 0.40 2.82
C ILE A 258 6.89 1.37 3.94
N ALA A 259 7.92 1.92 4.61
CA ALA A 259 7.73 2.93 5.64
C ALA A 259 7.25 4.23 5.01
N ARG A 260 6.12 4.75 5.49
CA ARG A 260 5.52 5.99 4.97
C ARG A 260 4.71 6.71 6.03
N THR A 261 4.62 8.02 5.87
CA THR A 261 3.71 8.88 6.63
C THR A 261 2.92 9.69 5.62
N ILE A 262 1.60 9.58 5.70
CA ILE A 262 0.64 10.06 4.72
C ILE A 262 -0.21 11.11 5.41
N ASP A 263 -0.16 12.34 4.92
CA ASP A 263 -1.05 13.43 5.30
C ASP A 263 -2.24 13.42 4.32
N LEU A 264 -3.43 13.14 4.82
CA LEU A 264 -4.61 12.93 3.98
C LEU A 264 -5.22 14.24 3.48
N GLN A 265 -4.82 15.38 4.04
CA GLN A 265 -5.18 16.71 3.54
C GLN A 265 -4.26 17.19 2.41
N SER A 266 -3.24 16.41 2.07
CA SER A 266 -2.31 16.72 0.98
C SER A 266 -2.89 16.39 -0.42
N SER A 267 -2.10 16.62 -1.46
CA SER A 267 -2.51 16.29 -2.84
C SER A 267 -2.78 14.80 -3.02
N ASP A 268 -3.66 14.44 -3.95
CA ASP A 268 -4.05 13.06 -4.29
C ASP A 268 -2.87 12.06 -4.39
N SER A 269 -1.82 12.44 -5.12
CA SER A 269 -0.61 11.63 -5.28
C SER A 269 0.21 11.47 -4.01
N ALA A 270 0.15 12.43 -3.08
CA ALA A 270 0.86 12.38 -1.80
C ALA A 270 0.05 11.59 -0.75
N ARG A 271 -1.28 11.61 -0.86
CA ARG A 271 -2.19 10.79 -0.04
C ARG A 271 -2.41 9.38 -0.57
N LEU A 272 -1.82 9.01 -1.70
CA LEU A 272 -1.96 7.68 -2.33
C LEU A 272 -3.42 7.30 -2.61
N GLY A 273 -4.21 8.28 -3.06
CA GLY A 273 -5.65 8.13 -3.29
C GLY A 273 -6.51 8.09 -2.02
N CYS A 274 -5.93 8.00 -0.82
CA CYS A 274 -6.68 7.88 0.45
C CYS A 274 -7.45 9.14 0.84
N GLU A 275 -8.77 9.10 0.89
CA GLU A 275 -9.62 10.23 1.27
C GLU A 275 -9.48 10.61 2.75
N ASN A 276 -9.51 11.91 3.01
CA ASN A 276 -9.47 12.48 4.36
C ASN A 276 -10.82 12.31 5.04
N ASP A 277 -10.83 11.94 6.31
CA ASP A 277 -12.04 11.83 7.14
C ASP A 277 -13.09 10.81 6.65
N GLU A 278 -12.68 9.81 5.87
CA GLU A 278 -13.61 8.78 5.38
C GLU A 278 -13.44 7.43 6.10
N ALA A 279 -12.20 7.06 6.44
CA ALA A 279 -11.90 5.72 6.94
C ALA A 279 -12.51 5.44 8.33
N ARG A 280 -13.24 4.33 8.45
CA ARG A 280 -13.79 3.81 9.71
C ARG A 280 -13.29 2.43 10.08
N SER A 281 -12.82 1.66 9.11
CA SER A 281 -12.31 0.32 9.35
C SER A 281 -11.21 -0.05 8.37
N LEU A 282 -10.51 -1.16 8.64
CA LEU A 282 -9.49 -1.66 7.73
C LEU A 282 -9.48 -3.18 7.64
N VAL A 283 -8.87 -3.66 6.56
CA VAL A 283 -8.62 -5.06 6.29
C VAL A 283 -7.14 -5.27 6.04
N LEU A 284 -6.54 -6.20 6.76
CA LEU A 284 -5.19 -6.67 6.52
C LEU A 284 -5.22 -7.89 5.61
N SER A 285 -4.36 -7.88 4.59
CA SER A 285 -4.14 -9.00 3.68
C SER A 285 -2.69 -9.05 3.22
N GLY A 286 -1.99 -10.15 3.46
CA GLY A 286 -0.55 -10.27 3.18
C GLY A 286 0.38 -9.48 4.12
N ALA A 287 -0.16 -8.72 5.08
CA ALA A 287 0.61 -7.93 6.03
C ALA A 287 1.53 -8.81 6.90
N LYS A 288 2.78 -8.36 7.12
CA LYS A 288 3.79 -9.12 7.88
C LYS A 288 3.71 -8.85 9.39
N LYS A 289 4.14 -9.83 10.17
CA LYS A 289 4.32 -9.68 11.61
C LYS A 289 5.24 -8.49 11.91
N GLY A 290 4.89 -7.70 12.91
CA GLY A 290 5.67 -6.54 13.36
C GLY A 290 5.34 -5.24 12.61
N VAL A 291 4.51 -5.30 11.56
CA VAL A 291 3.94 -4.10 10.94
C VAL A 291 3.13 -3.32 11.98
N ARG A 292 3.36 -2.02 12.09
CA ARG A 292 2.51 -1.09 12.83
C ARG A 292 1.87 -0.07 11.89
N ILE A 293 0.58 0.16 12.09
CA ILE A 293 -0.20 1.19 11.41
C ILE A 293 -0.74 2.11 12.49
N SER A 294 -0.44 3.41 12.41
CA SER A 294 -0.98 4.43 13.30
C SER A 294 -1.86 5.39 12.51
N LEU A 295 -3.00 5.75 13.08
CA LEU A 295 -4.01 6.64 12.51
C LEU A 295 -4.21 7.82 13.48
N TYR A 296 -4.35 9.02 12.94
CA TYR A 296 -4.51 10.24 13.72
C TYR A 296 -5.63 11.09 13.12
N ASP A 297 -6.43 11.72 13.98
CA ASP A 297 -7.35 12.79 13.58
C ASP A 297 -6.57 14.06 13.20
N SER A 298 -5.45 14.32 13.89
CA SER A 298 -4.58 15.44 13.52
C SER A 298 -3.76 15.18 12.25
N PRO A 299 -3.80 16.05 11.22
CA PRO A 299 -2.97 15.93 10.03
C PRO A 299 -1.47 16.05 10.34
N SER A 300 -1.11 16.71 11.46
CA SER A 300 0.28 16.78 11.94
C SER A 300 0.76 15.50 12.63
N GLY A 301 -0.16 14.61 13.02
CA GLY A 301 0.13 13.40 13.79
C GLY A 301 0.41 13.66 15.27
N ASN A 302 0.02 14.83 15.79
CA ASN A 302 0.02 15.08 17.22
C ASN A 302 -0.94 14.11 17.93
N ARG A 303 -0.73 13.90 19.24
CA ARG A 303 -1.49 12.94 20.06
C ARG A 303 -2.33 13.66 21.14
N GLU A 304 -2.69 14.91 20.85
CA GLU A 304 -3.60 15.73 21.66
C GLU A 304 -5.05 15.47 21.24
N ASP A 305 -5.27 14.90 20.05
CA ASP A 305 -6.56 14.43 19.57
C ASP A 305 -6.63 12.89 19.46
N ASP A 306 -7.75 12.36 18.95
CA ASP A 306 -7.95 10.94 18.70
C ASP A 306 -6.80 10.32 17.90
N TRP A 307 -6.26 9.23 18.43
CA TRP A 307 -5.30 8.43 17.70
C TRP A 307 -5.46 6.95 18.01
N TYR A 308 -5.04 6.16 17.03
CA TYR A 308 -5.17 4.72 17.03
C TYR A 308 -3.88 4.12 16.53
N PHE A 309 -3.49 2.97 17.08
CA PHE A 309 -2.48 2.17 16.43
C PHE A 309 -2.79 0.69 16.51
N LEU A 310 -2.35 -0.01 15.48
CA LEU A 310 -2.44 -1.45 15.35
C LEU A 310 -1.07 -2.03 15.06
N GLU A 311 -0.75 -3.13 15.73
CA GLU A 311 0.43 -3.95 15.49
C GLU A 311 0.03 -5.36 15.08
N VAL A 312 0.60 -5.85 13.98
CA VAL A 312 0.35 -7.17 13.42
C VAL A 312 1.18 -8.22 14.17
N LYS A 313 0.52 -9.21 14.79
CA LYS A 313 1.16 -10.19 15.69
C LYS A 313 1.70 -11.43 14.99
N ARG A 314 1.27 -11.68 13.76
CA ARG A 314 1.71 -12.79 12.90
C ARG A 314 1.62 -12.42 11.44
N ASP A 315 2.30 -13.17 10.59
CA ASP A 315 2.14 -13.03 9.14
C ASP A 315 0.69 -13.36 8.74
N ILE A 316 0.08 -12.45 7.98
CA ILE A 316 -1.24 -12.60 7.38
C ILE A 316 -1.05 -13.14 5.96
N GLY A 317 -1.85 -14.14 5.56
CA GLY A 317 -1.79 -14.69 4.20
C GLY A 317 -2.23 -13.68 3.14
N MET A 318 -1.68 -13.77 1.92
CA MET A 318 -2.04 -12.85 0.81
C MET A 318 -3.51 -12.94 0.38
N ASN A 319 -4.15 -14.09 0.62
CA ASN A 319 -5.58 -14.30 0.38
C ASN A 319 -6.40 -14.35 1.68
N GLU A 320 -5.76 -14.03 2.81
CA GLU A 320 -6.42 -13.95 4.10
C GLU A 320 -7.01 -12.55 4.29
N ARG A 321 -8.20 -12.48 4.88
CA ARG A 321 -8.91 -11.24 5.19
C ARG A 321 -9.04 -11.08 6.70
N VAL A 322 -8.15 -10.30 7.32
CA VAL A 322 -8.24 -9.98 8.75
C VAL A 322 -8.87 -8.60 8.93
N VAL A 323 -10.05 -8.56 9.53
CA VAL A 323 -10.84 -7.34 9.69
C VAL A 323 -10.53 -6.66 11.01
N VAL A 324 -10.34 -5.35 10.95
CA VAL A 324 -10.34 -4.43 12.08
C VAL A 324 -11.62 -3.62 11.96
N PRO A 325 -12.63 -3.88 12.80
CA PRO A 325 -14.01 -3.51 12.48
C PRO A 325 -14.33 -2.03 12.67
N SER A 326 -13.58 -1.33 13.52
CA SER A 326 -13.75 0.08 13.84
C SER A 326 -12.46 0.61 14.48
N PHE A 327 -12.21 1.91 14.38
CA PHE A 327 -11.13 2.61 15.09
C PHE A 327 -11.54 3.14 16.46
N GLU A 328 -12.80 2.93 16.88
CA GLU A 328 -13.36 3.36 18.18
C GLU A 328 -13.13 2.37 19.32
N THR A 329 -12.41 1.27 19.08
CA THR A 329 -12.22 0.22 20.08
C THR A 329 -10.81 -0.34 20.07
N SER A 330 -10.31 -0.66 21.28
CA SER A 330 -9.07 -1.43 21.43
C SER A 330 -9.38 -2.92 21.32
N ALA A 331 -8.45 -3.70 20.78
CA ALA A 331 -8.59 -5.14 20.64
C ALA A 331 -7.23 -5.84 20.77
N ASP A 332 -7.22 -7.07 21.26
CA ASP A 332 -6.03 -7.93 21.24
C ASP A 332 -6.46 -9.37 20.97
N ASN A 333 -5.97 -9.91 19.86
CA ASN A 333 -6.27 -11.28 19.43
C ASN A 333 -5.01 -11.94 18.84
N SER A 334 -5.16 -13.09 18.19
CA SER A 334 -4.02 -13.81 17.59
C SER A 334 -3.42 -13.11 16.37
N ASN A 335 -4.15 -12.21 15.73
CA ASN A 335 -3.77 -11.57 14.46
C ASN A 335 -3.14 -10.19 14.70
N TYR A 336 -3.71 -9.40 15.59
CA TYR A 336 -3.25 -8.04 15.87
C TYR A 336 -3.55 -7.60 17.31
N ARG A 337 -2.84 -6.55 17.72
CA ARG A 337 -3.16 -5.71 18.88
C ARG A 337 -3.46 -4.31 18.38
N ALA A 338 -4.60 -3.78 18.77
CA ALA A 338 -5.10 -2.47 18.44
C ALA A 338 -5.38 -1.67 19.72
N VAL A 339 -4.99 -0.41 19.72
CA VAL A 339 -5.19 0.49 20.86
C VAL A 339 -5.78 1.80 20.35
N TYR A 340 -6.90 2.18 20.96
CA TYR A 340 -7.64 3.40 20.68
C TYR A 340 -7.55 4.37 21.86
N LEU A 341 -7.16 5.61 21.55
CA LEU A 341 -7.02 6.71 22.49
C LEU A 341 -8.03 7.78 22.09
N ARG A 342 -9.18 7.74 22.75
CA ARG A 342 -10.34 8.59 22.49
C ARG A 342 -10.12 10.05 22.91
N ASN A 343 -10.59 10.98 22.10
CA ASN A 343 -10.94 12.35 22.46
C ASN A 343 -12.42 12.63 22.10
N ASN A 344 -12.74 12.70 20.81
CA ASN A 344 -14.06 12.97 20.23
C ASN A 344 -14.50 11.96 19.13
N GLY A 345 -13.74 10.89 18.91
CA GLY A 345 -14.00 9.83 17.93
C GLY A 345 -13.06 9.89 16.73
N LEU A 346 -12.72 8.75 16.14
CA LEU A 346 -11.80 8.61 15.00
C LEU A 346 -12.45 8.03 13.73
N ASP A 347 -13.56 7.30 13.84
CA ASP A 347 -14.25 6.70 12.70
C ASP A 347 -14.78 7.80 11.76
N GLY A 348 -14.18 7.91 10.57
CA GLY A 348 -14.50 8.95 9.59
C GLY A 348 -13.89 10.31 9.96
N LYS A 349 -12.72 10.30 10.62
CA LYS A 349 -11.95 11.49 10.98
C LYS A 349 -10.45 11.29 10.83
N VAL A 350 -10.01 10.18 10.23
CA VAL A 350 -8.57 9.95 10.04
C VAL A 350 -8.05 10.98 9.04
N SER A 351 -7.11 11.83 9.48
CA SER A 351 -6.41 12.79 8.63
C SER A 351 -4.92 12.48 8.43
N ARG A 352 -4.35 11.51 9.17
CA ARG A 352 -2.97 11.05 8.95
C ARG A 352 -2.80 9.56 9.19
N ILE A 353 -2.02 8.92 8.32
CA ILE A 353 -1.65 7.50 8.45
C ILE A 353 -0.13 7.38 8.52
N ARG A 354 0.39 6.59 9.47
CA ARG A 354 1.80 6.21 9.55
C ARG A 354 1.94 4.70 9.51
N VAL A 355 2.81 4.22 8.62
CA VAL A 355 3.13 2.80 8.45
C VAL A 355 4.58 2.56 8.81
N GLU A 356 4.80 1.60 9.70
CA GLU A 356 6.10 1.12 10.12
C GLU A 356 6.19 -0.38 9.79
N PRO A 357 6.89 -0.78 8.71
CA PRO A 357 6.92 -2.18 8.26
C PRO A 357 7.48 -3.14 9.30
N GLN A 358 8.35 -2.63 10.16
CA GLN A 358 8.89 -3.29 11.32
C GLN A 358 8.93 -2.27 12.45
N ALA A 359 7.95 -2.29 13.35
CA ALA A 359 8.03 -1.49 14.57
C ALA A 359 9.25 -1.97 15.38
N GLY A 360 10.05 -1.02 15.87
CA GLY A 360 11.28 -1.27 16.61
C GLY A 360 11.04 -1.77 18.03
N ASP A 361 11.77 -1.23 19.01
CA ASP A 361 11.47 -1.50 20.43
C ASP A 361 10.01 -1.07 20.72
N MET A 362 9.15 -2.01 21.12
CA MET A 362 7.74 -1.73 21.44
C MET A 362 7.57 -0.67 22.54
N PHE A 363 8.60 -0.43 23.35
CA PHE A 363 8.62 0.61 24.38
C PHE A 363 9.17 1.95 23.87
N ALA A 364 9.52 2.08 22.59
CA ALA A 364 9.94 3.35 21.98
C ALA A 364 8.80 4.38 21.94
N ASP A 365 7.55 3.92 21.96
CA ASP A 365 6.35 4.75 22.09
C ASP A 365 5.66 4.59 23.46
N ALA A 366 6.40 4.14 24.49
CA ALA A 366 5.85 4.07 25.84
C ALA A 366 5.32 5.44 26.25
N SER A 367 4.05 5.50 26.65
CA SER A 367 3.36 6.76 26.95
C SER A 367 2.22 6.56 27.95
N VAL A 368 1.82 7.67 28.56
CA VAL A 368 0.60 7.83 29.35
C VAL A 368 -0.24 8.93 28.73
N VAL A 369 -1.56 8.72 28.64
CA VAL A 369 -2.52 9.72 28.19
C VAL A 369 -3.28 10.21 29.42
N LEU A 370 -3.36 11.53 29.61
CA LEU A 370 -4.11 12.17 30.69
C LEU A 370 -5.48 12.61 30.16
N TYR A 371 -6.51 12.52 31.01
CA TYR A 371 -7.90 12.77 30.62
C TYR A 371 -8.60 13.72 31.57
N GLU A 372 -9.48 14.57 31.02
CA GLU A 372 -10.32 15.52 31.75
C GLU A 372 -11.38 14.83 32.59
N GLY A 373 -11.84 13.64 32.18
CA GLY A 373 -12.87 12.88 32.88
C GLY A 373 -12.27 11.75 33.71
N ASN A 374 -13.00 11.28 34.72
CA ASN A 374 -12.66 10.06 35.44
C ASN A 374 -12.79 8.82 34.53
N ASN A 375 -12.03 7.77 34.82
CA ASN A 375 -12.01 6.50 34.08
C ASN A 375 -11.59 6.63 32.60
N ALA A 376 -10.63 7.52 32.31
CA ALA A 376 -10.18 7.84 30.96
C ALA A 376 -11.33 8.23 30.03
N SER A 377 -12.24 9.08 30.53
CA SER A 377 -13.38 9.62 29.79
C SER A 377 -13.17 11.11 29.46
N GLN A 378 -14.10 11.69 28.69
CA GLN A 378 -13.99 13.06 28.16
C GLN A 378 -12.76 13.23 27.26
N ASN A 379 -12.20 14.44 27.20
CA ASN A 379 -11.14 14.78 26.26
C ASN A 379 -9.76 14.36 26.77
N ILE A 380 -8.81 14.24 25.83
CA ILE A 380 -7.39 14.09 26.14
C ILE A 380 -6.87 15.45 26.59
N VAL A 381 -6.24 15.48 27.77
CA VAL A 381 -5.51 16.66 28.25
C VAL A 381 -4.14 16.74 27.57
N CYS A 382 -3.40 15.62 27.57
CA CYS A 382 -2.18 15.47 26.78
C CYS A 382 -1.67 14.01 26.81
N THR A 383 -0.69 13.73 25.96
CA THR A 383 0.06 12.47 25.94
C THR A 383 1.52 12.70 26.35
N LEU A 384 1.95 12.09 27.45
CA LEU A 384 3.33 12.20 27.95
C LEU A 384 4.15 10.94 27.62
N PRO A 385 5.36 11.08 27.06
CA PRO A 385 6.23 9.93 26.82
C PRO A 385 6.82 9.40 28.14
N LEU A 386 6.81 8.08 28.28
CA LEU A 386 7.39 7.33 29.39
C LEU A 386 8.78 6.76 29.04
N THR A 387 9.38 7.24 27.96
CA THR A 387 10.62 6.72 27.40
C THR A 387 11.87 7.25 28.11
N THR A 388 11.78 8.41 28.76
CA THR A 388 12.90 9.05 29.45
C THR A 388 12.43 9.68 30.75
N SER A 389 13.35 9.83 31.71
CA SER A 389 13.08 10.57 32.94
C SER A 389 12.98 12.06 32.64
N GLN A 390 11.90 12.70 33.07
CA GLN A 390 11.61 14.11 32.77
C GLN A 390 10.68 14.73 33.80
N PHE A 391 10.65 16.06 33.83
CA PHE A 391 9.69 16.85 34.58
C PHE A 391 8.97 17.78 33.61
N VAL A 392 7.64 17.83 33.71
CA VAL A 392 6.76 18.57 32.80
C VAL A 392 5.89 19.50 33.64
N ASN A 393 6.00 20.80 33.41
CA ASN A 393 5.16 21.83 34.03
C ASN A 393 4.08 22.22 33.02
N PHE A 394 2.80 21.99 33.34
CA PHE A 394 1.69 22.14 32.40
C PHE A 394 1.36 23.61 32.08
N LYS A 395 1.98 24.56 32.77
CA LYS A 395 1.90 25.98 32.42
C LYS A 395 2.92 26.37 31.35
N ASN A 396 3.90 25.50 31.07
CA ASN A 396 5.00 25.76 30.15
C ASN A 396 5.63 24.44 29.68
N ASP A 397 4.91 23.69 28.86
CA ASP A 397 5.40 22.47 28.23
C ASP A 397 5.23 22.49 26.71
N SER A 398 5.84 21.49 26.06
CA SER A 398 5.78 21.29 24.61
C SER A 398 4.87 20.13 24.20
N TYR A 399 4.09 19.59 25.14
CA TYR A 399 3.19 18.44 24.95
C TYR A 399 1.71 18.85 24.90
N GLY A 400 1.43 20.15 25.02
CA GLY A 400 0.08 20.70 24.96
C GLY A 400 -0.76 20.36 26.18
N CYS A 401 -0.14 20.12 27.35
CA CYS A 401 -0.91 19.74 28.54
C CYS A 401 -1.70 20.92 29.11
N ASP A 402 -3.03 20.79 29.12
CA ASP A 402 -3.88 21.76 29.81
C ASP A 402 -3.70 21.68 31.33
N ASN A 403 -3.39 22.83 31.92
CA ASN A 403 -3.17 22.97 33.35
C ASN A 403 -4.50 22.93 34.12
N ASP A 404 -4.54 22.19 35.22
CA ASP A 404 -5.72 22.04 36.08
C ASP A 404 -6.92 21.32 35.42
N GLU A 405 -6.68 20.45 34.44
CA GLU A 405 -7.75 19.72 33.76
C GLU A 405 -7.73 18.21 34.07
N ALA A 406 -6.55 17.61 34.25
CA ALA A 406 -6.44 16.15 34.32
C ALA A 406 -7.05 15.54 35.60
N ARG A 407 -7.86 14.50 35.43
CA ARG A 407 -8.51 13.72 36.51
C ARG A 407 -8.13 12.25 36.50
N SER A 408 -7.76 11.72 35.34
CA SER A 408 -7.45 10.30 35.19
C SER A 408 -6.41 10.05 34.12
N ALA A 409 -5.95 8.81 33.98
CA ALA A 409 -4.94 8.47 33.00
C ALA A 409 -5.16 7.08 32.38
N LYS A 410 -4.58 6.88 31.21
CA LYS A 410 -4.41 5.57 30.57
C LYS A 410 -2.93 5.36 30.25
N ILE A 411 -2.27 4.44 30.94
CA ILE A 411 -0.92 4.02 30.58
C ILE A 411 -1.04 3.11 29.37
N VAL A 412 -0.51 3.54 28.22
CA VAL A 412 -0.66 2.86 26.94
C VAL A 412 0.30 1.67 26.88
N ILE A 413 1.59 1.96 27.04
CA ILE A 413 2.70 1.00 27.11
C ILE A 413 3.72 1.56 28.12
N ALA A 414 4.26 0.72 29.01
CA ALA A 414 5.31 1.12 29.96
C ALA A 414 6.16 -0.07 30.42
N LYS A 415 7.46 0.15 30.68
CA LYS A 415 8.34 -0.88 31.29
C LYS A 415 8.12 -0.94 32.80
N ALA A 416 8.28 -2.12 33.40
CA ALA A 416 8.40 -2.29 34.84
C ALA A 416 9.48 -1.35 35.41
N GLY A 417 9.22 -0.77 36.58
CA GLY A 417 10.07 0.24 37.21
C GLY A 417 9.71 1.69 36.86
N THR A 418 8.96 1.91 35.76
CA THR A 418 8.51 3.27 35.40
C THR A 418 7.65 3.85 36.51
N THR A 419 7.95 5.07 36.93
CA THR A 419 7.18 5.84 37.90
C THR A 419 6.68 7.13 37.26
N LEU A 420 5.40 7.41 37.40
CA LEU A 420 4.78 8.69 37.06
C LEU A 420 4.24 9.30 38.35
N THR A 421 4.59 10.54 38.65
CA THR A 421 3.92 11.31 39.70
C THR A 421 3.29 12.55 39.09
N VAL A 422 2.01 12.78 39.38
CA VAL A 422 1.26 13.99 39.01
C VAL A 422 1.04 14.85 40.26
N TYR A 423 1.15 16.17 40.14
CA TYR A 423 1.13 17.12 41.25
C TYR A 423 0.17 18.27 40.99
N ASP A 424 -0.43 18.81 42.05
CA ASP A 424 -1.13 20.11 42.04
C ASP A 424 -0.13 21.27 41.92
N ASP A 425 1.06 21.15 42.50
CA ASP A 425 2.09 22.19 42.37
C ASP A 425 2.77 22.16 40.98
N PRO A 426 2.80 23.27 40.22
CA PRO A 426 3.47 23.34 38.91
C PRO A 426 4.98 23.08 38.96
N ASN A 427 5.61 23.13 40.14
CA ASN A 427 7.03 22.86 40.36
C ASN A 427 7.28 21.46 40.95
N GLY A 428 6.23 20.63 41.08
CA GLY A 428 6.33 19.27 41.60
C GLY A 428 6.60 19.22 43.11
N GLY A 429 6.12 20.21 43.85
CA GLY A 429 6.13 20.23 45.31
C GLY A 429 5.24 19.14 45.89
N THR A 430 5.68 18.53 47.00
CA THR A 430 4.94 17.47 47.71
C THR A 430 4.22 17.99 48.95
N GLY A 431 4.13 19.31 49.11
CA GLY A 431 3.40 19.95 50.21
C GLY A 431 1.90 20.01 49.97
N ASP A 432 1.47 19.80 48.72
CA ASP A 432 0.07 19.74 48.30
C ASP A 432 -0.28 18.34 47.74
N ASP A 433 -1.46 18.20 47.12
CA ASP A 433 -1.91 16.94 46.52
C ASP A 433 -0.96 16.40 45.45
N TYR A 434 -0.70 15.09 45.51
CA TYR A 434 0.00 14.38 44.44
C TYR A 434 -0.36 12.90 44.40
N THR A 435 -0.24 12.30 43.22
CA THR A 435 -0.44 10.87 43.02
C THR A 435 0.75 10.26 42.31
N THR A 436 1.34 9.24 42.94
CA THR A 436 2.43 8.45 42.38
C THR A 436 1.88 7.12 41.87
N ILE A 437 2.21 6.80 40.62
CA ILE A 437 1.88 5.56 39.92
C ILE A 437 3.18 4.83 39.64
N TYR A 438 3.34 3.64 40.21
CA TYR A 438 4.49 2.76 40.01
C TYR A 438 4.10 1.55 39.18
N VAL A 439 4.81 1.33 38.07
CA VAL A 439 4.61 0.19 37.16
C VAL A 439 5.40 -1.01 37.67
N LYS A 440 4.70 -2.02 38.19
CA LYS A 440 5.27 -3.25 38.76
C LYS A 440 5.69 -4.28 37.70
N GLN A 441 4.98 -4.31 36.58
CA GLN A 441 5.20 -5.23 35.46
C GLN A 441 5.04 -4.50 34.14
N ASP A 442 5.67 -5.01 33.08
CA ASP A 442 5.55 -4.44 31.74
C ASP A 442 4.07 -4.34 31.33
N ILE A 443 3.66 -3.13 30.97
CA ILE A 443 2.34 -2.83 30.44
C ILE A 443 2.41 -2.93 28.93
N LEU A 444 1.82 -4.00 28.40
CA LEU A 444 1.69 -4.26 26.97
C LEU A 444 0.24 -4.09 26.46
N GLN A 445 -0.70 -3.86 27.38
CA GLN A 445 -2.08 -3.50 27.06
C GLN A 445 -2.46 -2.31 27.93
N PRO A 446 -3.24 -1.36 27.40
CA PRO A 446 -3.55 -0.14 28.13
C PRO A 446 -4.16 -0.40 29.51
N ARG A 447 -3.70 0.32 30.52
CA ARG A 447 -4.22 0.26 31.89
C ARG A 447 -4.80 1.62 32.28
N VAL A 448 -6.04 1.62 32.74
CA VAL A 448 -6.74 2.82 33.18
C VAL A 448 -6.46 3.06 34.67
N ILE A 449 -6.06 4.28 34.99
CA ILE A 449 -6.05 4.84 36.35
C ILE A 449 -7.31 5.69 36.43
N GLY A 450 -8.32 5.22 37.16
CA GLY A 450 -9.66 5.80 37.08
C GLY A 450 -9.83 7.20 37.67
N THR A 451 -8.92 7.60 38.57
CA THR A 451 -8.90 8.90 39.26
C THR A 451 -7.52 9.11 39.87
N PHE A 452 -7.09 10.35 40.06
CA PHE A 452 -5.88 10.68 40.82
C PHE A 452 -6.14 10.89 42.31
N GLN A 453 -7.35 10.65 42.80
CA GLN A 453 -7.73 10.87 44.21
C GLN A 453 -7.93 9.57 45.01
N SER A 454 -7.43 8.44 44.52
CA SER A 454 -7.50 7.18 45.26
C SER A 454 -6.23 6.37 45.14
N SER A 455 -5.91 5.63 46.20
CA SER A 455 -4.82 4.65 46.18
C SER A 455 -5.38 3.27 45.84
N PHE A 456 -4.68 2.52 45.00
CA PHE A 456 -4.96 1.11 44.75
C PHE A 456 -3.68 0.37 44.38
N GLU A 457 -3.70 -0.96 44.49
CA GLU A 457 -2.60 -1.79 44.03
C GLU A 457 -3.16 -3.07 43.40
N ASP A 458 -2.65 -3.40 42.20
CA ASP A 458 -2.94 -4.65 41.49
C ASP A 458 -1.63 -5.34 41.06
N SER A 459 -1.67 -6.32 40.16
CA SER A 459 -0.46 -7.01 39.70
C SER A 459 0.48 -6.16 38.85
N PHE A 460 -0.04 -5.12 38.16
CA PHE A 460 0.70 -4.26 37.24
C PHE A 460 1.04 -2.90 37.84
N LEU A 461 0.21 -2.36 38.72
CA LEU A 461 0.28 -0.99 39.19
C LEU A 461 0.21 -0.89 40.71
N LYS A 462 0.97 0.05 41.27
CA LYS A 462 0.76 0.58 42.62
C LYS A 462 0.53 2.08 42.52
N VAL A 463 -0.66 2.54 42.88
CA VAL A 463 -1.06 3.94 42.86
C VAL A 463 -1.21 4.42 44.31
N THR A 464 -0.49 5.50 44.64
CA THR A 464 -0.50 6.11 45.98
C THR A 464 -0.87 7.57 45.85
N PHE A 465 -2.05 7.92 46.38
CA PHE A 465 -2.54 9.29 46.48
C PHE A 465 -2.19 9.89 47.84
N ARG A 466 -1.67 11.12 47.84
CA ARG A 466 -1.52 11.96 49.02
C ARG A 466 -2.48 13.12 48.94
N ASN A 467 -3.39 13.17 49.90
CA ASN A 467 -4.47 14.15 49.95
C ASN A 467 -4.10 15.37 50.79
N HIS A 468 -4.45 16.54 50.28
CA HIS A 468 -4.48 17.81 51.00
C HIS A 468 -5.83 18.51 50.76
N ASN A 469 -6.19 18.83 49.51
CA ASN A 469 -7.44 19.47 49.11
C ASN A 469 -8.08 18.92 47.80
N GLY A 470 -7.54 17.82 47.26
CA GLY A 470 -8.07 17.07 46.11
C GLY A 470 -7.38 17.43 44.79
N LEU A 471 -7.01 16.40 44.02
CA LEU A 471 -6.14 16.50 42.83
C LEU A 471 -6.86 16.43 41.48
N ASP A 472 -8.05 15.82 41.42
CA ASP A 472 -8.76 15.65 40.14
C ASP A 472 -9.16 17.03 39.58
N GLY A 473 -8.64 17.39 38.41
CA GLY A 473 -8.89 18.69 37.79
C GLY A 473 -8.07 19.81 38.43
N LYS A 474 -6.90 19.48 38.97
CA LYS A 474 -5.90 20.43 39.47
C LYS A 474 -4.46 20.04 39.17
N VAL A 475 -4.25 19.02 38.31
CA VAL A 475 -2.89 18.61 37.98
C VAL A 475 -2.20 19.71 37.19
N SER A 476 -1.11 20.25 37.74
CA SER A 476 -0.29 21.29 37.11
C SER A 476 1.10 20.82 36.69
N SER A 477 1.56 19.64 37.14
CA SER A 477 2.83 19.08 36.67
C SER A 477 2.91 17.56 36.78
N ALA A 478 3.85 16.98 36.03
CA ALA A 478 4.17 15.56 36.06
C ALA A 478 5.68 15.31 36.13
N ARG A 479 6.08 14.30 36.91
CA ARG A 479 7.45 13.76 36.96
C ARG A 479 7.44 12.31 36.52
N ILE A 480 8.23 12.01 35.49
CA ILE A 480 8.47 10.66 35.00
C ILE A 480 9.87 10.24 35.41
N GLN A 481 9.99 9.04 35.97
CA GLN A 481 11.25 8.42 36.35
C GLN A 481 11.28 7.01 35.78
N ARG A 482 12.35 6.68 35.07
CA ARG A 482 12.54 5.38 34.42
C ARG A 482 13.73 4.64 34.99
#